data_AF-A0A7J6B973-F1
#
_entry.id   AF-A0A7J6B973-F1
#
_cell.length_a   1.000
_cell.length_b   1.000
_cell.length_c   1.000
_cell.angle_alpha   90.00
_cell.angle_beta   90.00
_cell.angle_gamma   90.00
#
_symmetry.space_group_name_H-M   'P 1'
#
loop_
_entity.id
_entity.type
_entity.pdbx_description
1 polymer ?
#
loop_
_entity_poly.entity_id
_entity_poly.type
_entity_poly.pdbx_seq_one_letter_code
_entity_poly.pdbx_strand_id
1 'polypeptide(L)'
;MYGPFSVRRERVPDLSCLHQYSEWLASRHEASLVPMKEDLALWLNTILGINITAENFMDMLETGVVLCQLAEELQERMILANNGKPFIRRVIHWRADAAPGSFFARDNTANFLYWCRKIGIGSSHLFESDDLGKYF
;
A
#
# COMPACT_ATOMS: atom_id res chain seq x y z
N MET A 1 -26.31 -14.03 30.55
CA MET A 1 -26.05 -12.66 30.04
C MET A 1 -25.07 -12.00 30.98
N TYR A 2 -23.84 -11.73 30.53
CA TYR A 2 -22.89 -10.69 30.96
C TYR A 2 -21.59 -10.99 30.18
N GLY A 3 -21.44 -10.41 28.99
CA GLY A 3 -20.19 -10.49 28.23
C GLY A 3 -19.30 -9.30 28.60
N PRO A 4 -18.04 -9.49 29.01
CA PRO A 4 -17.14 -8.37 29.16
C PRO A 4 -16.42 -8.18 27.83
N PHE A 5 -16.95 -7.31 26.98
CA PHE A 5 -16.06 -6.50 26.13
C PHE A 5 -15.29 -5.57 27.07
N SER A 6 -14.28 -6.12 27.74
CA SER A 6 -13.26 -5.32 28.39
C SER A 6 -12.52 -4.61 27.27
N VAL A 7 -12.94 -3.38 26.96
CA VAL A 7 -12.10 -2.41 26.27
C VAL A 7 -10.82 -2.36 27.09
N ARG A 8 -9.75 -2.98 26.58
CA ARG A 8 -8.41 -2.89 27.18
C ARG A 8 -8.12 -1.39 27.28
N ARG A 9 -8.19 -0.82 28.49
CA ARG A 9 -7.62 0.50 28.74
C ARG A 9 -6.13 0.35 28.55
N GLU A 10 -5.65 0.63 27.35
CA GLU A 10 -4.22 0.74 27.08
C GLU A 10 -3.64 1.78 28.04
N ARG A 11 -2.66 1.35 28.83
CA ARG A 11 -2.01 2.20 29.83
C ARG A 11 -1.27 3.30 29.10
N VAL A 12 -1.75 4.54 29.24
CA VAL A 12 -1.02 5.73 28.81
C VAL A 12 0.30 5.77 29.59
N PRO A 13 1.47 5.87 28.93
CA PRO A 13 2.75 5.98 29.61
C PRO A 13 2.81 7.24 30.48
N ASP A 14 3.59 7.18 31.54
CA ASP A 14 3.90 8.36 32.34
C ASP A 14 4.71 9.37 31.52
N LEU A 15 4.40 10.66 31.69
CA LEU A 15 5.05 11.77 30.98
C LEU A 15 6.51 11.98 31.41
N SER A 16 6.96 11.29 32.46
CA SER A 16 8.35 11.33 32.94
C SER A 16 9.36 10.77 31.94
N CYS A 17 8.93 9.97 30.95
CA CYS A 17 9.80 9.43 29.90
C CYS A 17 9.27 9.75 28.50
N LEU A 18 9.81 10.81 27.88
CA LEU A 18 9.44 11.24 26.52
C LEU A 18 9.62 10.13 25.47
N HIS A 19 10.65 9.28 25.64
CA HIS A 19 10.89 8.13 24.77
C HIS A 19 9.73 7.14 24.80
N GLN A 20 9.32 6.67 25.98
CA GLN A 20 8.20 5.73 26.13
C GLN A 20 6.88 6.31 25.62
N TYR A 21 6.67 7.60 25.82
CA TYR A 21 5.50 8.29 25.30
C TYR A 21 5.50 8.34 23.75
N SER A 22 6.66 8.60 23.14
CA SER A 22 6.80 8.60 21.68
C SER A 22 6.58 7.21 21.06
N GLU A 23 7.12 6.15 21.67
CA GLU A 23 6.90 4.76 21.23
C GLU A 23 5.43 4.36 21.32
N TRP A 24 4.73 4.78 22.38
CA TRP A 24 3.31 4.52 22.55
C TRP A 24 2.44 5.27 21.52
N LEU A 25 2.78 6.53 21.21
CA LEU A 25 2.10 7.26 20.15
C LEU A 25 2.28 6.57 18.79
N ALA A 26 3.51 6.15 18.48
CA ALA A 26 3.80 5.42 17.24
C ALA A 26 3.04 4.09 17.19
N SER A 27 3.01 3.32 18.28
CA SER A 27 2.30 2.03 18.32
C SER A 27 0.80 2.20 18.13
N ARG A 28 0.21 3.27 18.68
CA ARG A 28 -1.23 3.57 18.49
C ARG A 28 -1.55 4.04 17.09
N HIS A 29 -0.67 4.85 16.51
CA HIS A 29 -0.80 5.26 15.12
C HIS A 29 -0.78 4.03 14.21
N GLU A 30 0.21 3.14 14.36
CA GLU A 30 0.27 1.89 13.59
C GLU A 30 -0.97 1.01 13.80
N ALA A 31 -1.43 0.83 15.04
CA ALA A 31 -2.64 0.07 15.33
C ALA A 31 -3.89 0.66 14.67
N SER A 32 -3.97 1.99 14.56
CA SER A 32 -5.10 2.67 13.90
C SER A 32 -5.12 2.46 12.37
N LEU A 33 -3.99 2.09 11.78
CA LEU A 33 -3.89 1.81 10.34
C LEU A 33 -4.23 0.36 9.98
N VAL A 34 -4.26 -0.56 10.96
CA VAL A 34 -4.51 -2.00 10.72
C VAL A 34 -5.78 -2.25 9.92
N PRO A 35 -6.96 -1.67 10.24
CA PRO A 35 -8.18 -1.92 9.47
C PRO A 35 -8.05 -1.49 8.01
N MET A 36 -7.36 -0.38 7.73
CA MET A 36 -7.12 0.07 6.36
C MET A 36 -6.19 -0.89 5.61
N LYS A 37 -5.14 -1.40 6.28
CA LYS A 37 -4.23 -2.42 5.71
C LYS A 37 -4.98 -3.71 5.41
N GLU A 38 -5.89 -4.15 6.27
CA GLU A 38 -6.73 -5.33 6.07
C GLU A 38 -7.63 -5.19 4.83
N ASP A 39 -8.34 -4.07 4.71
CA ASP A 39 -9.23 -3.79 3.58
C ASP A 39 -8.45 -3.76 2.25
N LEU A 40 -7.29 -3.08 2.23
CA LEU A 40 -6.44 -3.00 1.05
C LEU A 40 -5.80 -4.34 0.71
N ALA A 41 -5.35 -5.12 1.70
CA ALA A 41 -4.83 -6.47 1.48
C ALA A 41 -5.89 -7.38 0.87
N LEU A 42 -7.12 -7.37 1.39
CA LEU A 42 -8.24 -8.12 0.85
C LEU A 42 -8.53 -7.75 -0.61
N TRP A 43 -8.53 -6.45 -0.90
CA TRP A 43 -8.74 -5.94 -2.25
C TRP A 43 -7.65 -6.41 -3.23
N LEU A 44 -6.37 -6.29 -2.85
CA LEU A 44 -5.25 -6.75 -3.66
C LEU A 44 -5.29 -8.27 -3.89
N ASN A 45 -5.56 -9.06 -2.86
CA ASN A 45 -5.66 -10.51 -2.96
C ASN A 45 -6.79 -10.92 -3.93
N THR A 46 -7.91 -10.21 -3.89
CA THR A 46 -9.06 -10.46 -4.79
C THR A 46 -8.73 -10.13 -6.25
N ILE A 47 -7.93 -9.09 -6.49
CA ILE A 47 -7.57 -8.67 -7.84
C ILE A 47 -6.46 -9.54 -8.41
N LEU A 48 -5.38 -9.75 -7.66
CA LEU A 48 -4.13 -10.35 -8.14
C LEU A 48 -3.98 -11.84 -7.81
N GLY A 49 -4.85 -12.42 -6.98
CA GLY A 49 -4.73 -13.81 -6.56
C GLY A 49 -3.51 -14.09 -5.68
N ILE A 50 -3.00 -13.06 -4.99
CA ILE A 50 -1.86 -13.15 -4.05
C ILE A 50 -2.36 -13.28 -2.60
N ASN A 51 -1.43 -13.43 -1.66
CA ASN A 51 -1.73 -13.56 -0.23
C ASN A 51 -0.95 -12.55 0.61
N ILE A 52 -1.49 -11.34 0.70
CA ILE A 52 -1.04 -10.25 1.57
C ILE A 52 -1.88 -10.23 2.84
N THR A 53 -1.25 -9.94 3.98
CA THR A 53 -1.89 -9.70 5.28
C THR A 53 -1.62 -8.27 5.74
N ALA A 54 -2.31 -7.81 6.78
CA ALA A 54 -2.07 -6.46 7.31
C ALA A 54 -0.64 -6.29 7.86
N GLU A 55 -0.06 -7.37 8.39
CA GLU A 55 1.28 -7.39 8.96
C GLU A 55 2.37 -7.24 7.90
N ASN A 56 2.23 -7.90 6.74
CA ASN A 56 3.22 -7.85 5.66
C ASN A 56 2.86 -6.84 4.55
N PHE A 57 1.75 -6.11 4.69
CA PHE A 57 1.23 -5.23 3.64
C PHE A 57 2.28 -4.27 3.07
N MET A 58 2.98 -3.54 3.94
CA MET A 58 4.00 -2.59 3.49
C MET A 58 5.22 -3.29 2.88
N ASP A 59 5.65 -4.42 3.45
CA ASP A 59 6.80 -5.20 2.96
C ASP A 59 6.53 -5.76 1.56
N MET A 60 5.30 -6.21 1.30
CA MET A 60 4.89 -6.72 -0.01
C MET A 60 4.86 -5.62 -1.09
N LEU A 61 4.63 -4.37 -0.70
CA LEU A 61 4.56 -3.23 -1.62
C LEU A 61 5.90 -2.51 -1.81
N GLU A 62 6.88 -2.69 -0.91
CA GLU A 62 8.09 -1.85 -0.84
C GLU A 62 8.99 -1.90 -2.09
N THR A 63 8.87 -2.96 -2.89
CA THR A 63 9.62 -3.13 -4.15
C THR A 63 8.94 -2.49 -5.35
N GLY A 64 7.70 -2.00 -5.20
CA GLY A 64 6.84 -1.49 -6.28
C GLY A 64 6.32 -2.56 -7.25
N VAL A 65 6.76 -3.82 -7.15
CA VAL A 65 6.40 -4.90 -8.10
C VAL A 65 4.90 -5.19 -8.07
N VAL A 66 4.32 -5.36 -6.88
CA VAL A 66 2.88 -5.64 -6.72
C VAL A 66 2.03 -4.49 -7.28
N LEU A 67 2.51 -3.25 -7.19
CA LEU A 67 1.82 -2.09 -7.75
C LEU A 67 1.82 -2.09 -9.28
N CYS A 68 2.95 -2.42 -9.90
CA CYS A 68 3.02 -2.57 -11.35
C CYS A 68 2.11 -3.71 -11.85
N GLN A 69 2.07 -4.84 -11.15
CA GLN A 69 1.16 -5.95 -11.44
C GLN A 69 -0.31 -5.53 -11.31
N LEU A 70 -0.65 -4.78 -10.25
CA LEU A 70 -1.98 -4.23 -10.06
C LEU A 70 -2.40 -3.34 -11.24
N ALA A 71 -1.49 -2.47 -11.69
CA ALA A 71 -1.78 -1.58 -12.81
C ALA A 71 -1.98 -2.34 -14.13
N GLU A 72 -1.23 -3.41 -14.38
CA GLU A 72 -1.49 -4.28 -15.54
C GLU A 72 -2.86 -4.95 -15.45
N GLU A 73 -3.17 -5.61 -14.33
CA GLU A 73 -4.42 -6.33 -14.14
C GLU A 73 -5.65 -5.40 -14.24
N LEU A 74 -5.58 -4.22 -13.62
CA LEU A 74 -6.63 -3.21 -13.72
C LEU A 74 -6.79 -2.71 -15.16
N GLN A 75 -5.69 -2.48 -15.88
CA GLN A 75 -5.73 -2.08 -17.27
C GLN A 75 -6.42 -3.14 -18.15
N GLU A 76 -6.11 -4.42 -17.99
CA GLU A 76 -6.76 -5.49 -18.75
C GLU A 76 -8.27 -5.55 -18.46
N ARG A 77 -8.67 -5.42 -17.20
CA ARG A 77 -10.10 -5.35 -16.83
C ARG A 77 -10.80 -4.13 -17.43
N MET A 78 -10.12 -2.97 -17.48
CA MET A 78 -10.65 -1.77 -18.12
C MET A 78 -10.85 -1.97 -19.62
N ILE A 79 -9.92 -2.65 -20.31
CA ILE A 79 -10.04 -2.94 -21.75
C ILE A 79 -11.25 -3.86 -22.00
N LEU A 80 -11.40 -4.92 -21.21
CA LEU A 80 -12.51 -5.87 -21.34
C LEU A 80 -13.88 -5.24 -21.03
N ALA A 81 -13.94 -4.32 -20.07
CA ALA A 81 -15.17 -3.63 -19.70
C ALA A 81 -15.58 -2.50 -20.66
N ASN A 82 -14.71 -2.11 -21.60
CA ASN A 82 -14.95 -0.94 -22.42
C ASN A 82 -15.84 -1.23 -23.63
N ASN A 83 -17.10 -0.79 -23.56
CA ASN A 83 -18.13 -0.94 -24.59
C ASN A 83 -17.95 0.05 -25.78
N GLY A 84 -16.75 0.11 -26.36
CA GLY A 84 -16.52 0.78 -27.65
C GLY A 84 -15.81 2.14 -27.61
N LYS A 85 -15.30 2.60 -26.46
CA LYS A 85 -14.29 3.68 -26.45
C LYS A 85 -12.89 3.07 -26.58
N PRO A 86 -11.96 3.66 -27.36
CA PRO A 86 -10.59 3.17 -27.39
C PRO A 86 -9.92 3.39 -26.03
N PHE A 87 -9.61 2.32 -25.29
CA PHE A 87 -8.69 2.40 -24.15
C PHE A 87 -7.27 2.21 -24.69
N ILE A 88 -6.41 3.21 -24.48
CA ILE A 88 -5.00 3.11 -24.90
C ILE A 88 -4.26 2.25 -23.88
N ARG A 89 -4.00 0.99 -24.25
CA ARG A 89 -3.13 0.10 -23.48
C ARG A 89 -1.74 0.72 -23.35
N ARG A 90 -1.25 0.84 -22.12
CA ARG A 90 0.08 1.37 -21.82
C ARG A 90 1.00 0.26 -21.34
N VAL A 91 2.24 0.31 -21.80
CA VAL A 91 3.28 -0.58 -21.31
C VAL A 91 3.71 -0.11 -19.91
N ILE A 92 3.75 -1.04 -18.97
CA ILE A 92 4.21 -0.81 -17.61
C ILE A 92 5.50 -1.60 -17.45
N HIS A 93 6.62 -0.92 -17.27
CA HIS A 93 7.91 -1.57 -17.07
C HIS A 93 8.16 -1.74 -15.57
N TRP A 94 8.62 -2.91 -15.15
CA TRP A 94 9.15 -3.11 -13.80
C TRP A 94 10.24 -4.18 -13.78
N ARG A 95 11.05 -4.17 -12.72
CA ARG A 95 12.01 -5.22 -12.39
C ARG A 95 11.48 -6.09 -11.27
N ALA A 96 11.22 -7.36 -11.59
CA ALA A 96 10.67 -8.33 -10.65
C ALA A 96 11.66 -8.74 -9.54
N ASP A 97 12.96 -8.58 -9.78
CA ASP A 97 14.06 -8.90 -8.87
C ASP A 97 14.56 -7.67 -8.09
N ALA A 98 13.80 -6.57 -8.09
CA ALA A 98 14.16 -5.36 -7.36
C ALA A 98 14.27 -5.65 -5.86
N ALA A 99 15.43 -5.34 -5.29
CA ALA A 99 15.63 -5.43 -3.84
C ALA A 99 14.89 -4.27 -3.14
N PRO A 100 14.32 -4.51 -1.94
CA PRO A 100 13.78 -3.46 -1.08
C PRO A 100 14.73 -2.27 -0.90
N GLY A 101 14.20 -1.05 -0.97
CA GLY A 101 14.98 0.18 -0.82
C GLY A 101 15.97 0.49 -1.95
N SER A 102 16.06 -0.35 -2.99
CA SER A 102 16.95 -0.11 -4.13
C SER A 102 16.44 0.99 -5.07
N PHE A 103 17.32 1.49 -5.93
CA PHE A 103 16.93 2.36 -7.05
C PHE A 103 15.86 1.71 -7.93
N PHE A 104 15.95 0.40 -8.18
CA PHE A 104 14.97 -0.33 -8.98
C PHE A 104 13.61 -0.42 -8.30
N ALA A 105 13.55 -0.51 -6.97
CA ALA A 105 12.29 -0.47 -6.24
C ALA A 105 11.59 0.89 -6.40
N ARG A 106 12.35 1.98 -6.29
CA ARG A 106 11.84 3.35 -6.52
C ARG A 106 11.39 3.55 -7.97
N ASP A 107 12.14 3.01 -8.93
CA ASP A 107 11.79 3.07 -10.37
C ASP A 107 10.50 2.31 -10.68
N ASN A 108 10.30 1.12 -10.11
CA ASN A 108 9.05 0.38 -10.21
C ASN A 108 7.86 1.22 -9.71
N THR A 109 7.98 1.81 -8.52
CA THR A 109 6.96 2.69 -7.95
C THR A 109 6.69 3.91 -8.84
N ALA A 110 7.75 4.53 -9.38
CA ALA A 110 7.61 5.66 -10.30
C ALA A 110 6.86 5.29 -11.59
N ASN A 111 7.09 4.08 -12.12
CA ASN A 111 6.39 3.56 -13.29
C ASN A 111 4.90 3.31 -13.01
N PHE A 112 4.55 2.77 -11.84
CA PHE A 112 3.16 2.66 -11.38
C PHE A 112 2.50 4.04 -11.28
N LEU A 113 3.12 5.00 -10.60
CA LEU A 113 2.60 6.36 -10.45
C LEU A 113 2.44 7.08 -11.79
N TYR A 114 3.36 6.82 -12.74
CA TYR A 114 3.24 7.31 -14.11
C TYR A 114 1.99 6.74 -14.79
N TRP A 115 1.73 5.44 -14.68
CA TRP A 115 0.52 4.83 -15.21
C TRP A 115 -0.75 5.43 -14.58
N CYS A 116 -0.78 5.62 -13.26
CA CYS A 116 -1.89 6.26 -12.55
C CYS A 116 -2.21 7.65 -13.13
N ARG A 117 -1.20 8.51 -13.30
CA ARG A 117 -1.38 9.83 -13.94
C ARG A 117 -1.95 9.72 -15.34
N LYS A 118 -1.52 8.71 -16.09
CA LYS A 118 -1.92 8.49 -17.48
C LYS A 118 -3.36 7.99 -17.66
N ILE A 119 -3.95 7.40 -16.63
CA ILE A 119 -5.38 7.03 -16.60
C ILE A 119 -6.25 8.12 -15.93
N GLY A 120 -5.66 9.24 -15.51
CA GLY A 120 -6.38 10.42 -15.01
C GLY A 120 -6.44 10.55 -13.49
N ILE A 121 -5.66 9.78 -12.72
CA ILE A 121 -5.55 9.97 -11.27
C ILE A 121 -4.78 11.26 -10.99
N GLY A 122 -5.42 12.19 -10.27
CA GLY A 122 -4.83 13.49 -9.94
C GLY A 122 -3.76 13.39 -8.85
N SER A 123 -2.75 14.27 -8.90
CA SER A 123 -1.57 14.24 -8.02
C SER A 123 -1.90 14.29 -6.52
N SER A 124 -3.02 14.88 -6.11
CA SER A 124 -3.46 14.90 -4.71
C SER A 124 -3.82 13.53 -4.14
N HIS A 125 -3.97 12.51 -5.00
CA HIS A 125 -4.27 11.12 -4.62
C HIS A 125 -3.06 10.20 -4.81
N LEU A 126 -1.91 10.75 -5.20
CA LEU A 126 -0.68 10.00 -5.44
C LEU A 126 0.30 10.26 -4.31
N PHE A 127 0.92 9.19 -3.86
CA PHE A 127 2.11 9.23 -3.02
C PHE A 127 3.35 9.39 -3.91
N GLU A 128 4.52 9.59 -3.31
CA GLU A 128 5.81 9.75 -3.99
C GLU A 128 6.52 8.41 -4.21
N SER A 129 7.47 8.34 -5.16
CA SER A 129 8.19 7.10 -5.45
C SER A 129 8.98 6.53 -4.26
N ASP A 130 9.18 7.36 -3.24
CA ASP A 130 10.06 7.10 -2.11
C ASP A 130 9.29 6.73 -0.85
N ASP A 131 7.97 6.95 -0.82
CA ASP A 131 7.14 6.77 0.38
C ASP A 131 7.00 5.31 0.82
N LEU A 132 7.29 4.35 -0.07
CA LEU A 132 7.25 2.91 0.25
C LEU A 132 8.57 2.39 0.84
N GLY A 133 9.68 3.08 0.59
CA GLY A 133 10.99 2.67 1.07
C GLY A 133 11.16 3.01 2.55
N LYS A 134 11.57 2.04 3.37
CA LYS A 134 11.76 2.24 4.81
C LYS A 134 12.97 3.09 5.23
N TYR A 135 13.73 3.67 4.28
CA TYR A 135 14.99 4.36 4.61
C TYR A 135 15.29 5.55 3.69
N PHE A 136 15.12 6.75 4.24
CA PHE A 136 16.07 7.88 4.17
C PHE A 136 16.21 8.49 5.55
#